data_AF-A0A2K3N3H8-F1
#
_entry.id   AF-A0A2K3N3H8-F1
#
_cell.length_a   1.000
_cell.length_b   1.000
_cell.length_c   1.000
_cell.angle_alpha   90.00
_cell.angle_beta   90.00
_cell.angle_gamma   90.00
#
_symmetry.space_group_name_H-M   'P 1'
#
loop_
_entity.id
_entity.type
_entity.pdbx_description
1 polymer ?
#
loop_
_entity_poly.entity_id
_entity_poly.type
_entity_poly.pdbx_seq_one_letter_code
_entity_poly.pdbx_strand_id
1 'polypeptide(L)'
;SAIAAEVCEELFTPSPPHAELALNGVEVFMNASGSHHQLRKLDVRLRALINATQSCGGVYMYSNQQGCDGGRLYYDGCASVVVNGDVVAQGSQFSLNDVQVVVAQIDLDVVASLRGSLSSFQEQASCKAKVPSVDVPYSLCLPFDLKNIRLSVPLQIKYHSPAEEIAYGPGCWLWDYLRRSGATGFLLPLSGGADSSAVAAIVGCMCQLVVKEIANGDEQVKADAIRIGNYKNGEYPTDSREFAKRIFYTVFMGSENSSGETRSRAKVLADEIGSWHLNVSIDGMISSLLSLFQKITGKRPNYKVDGGSDVENLSLQDIQARIRMVLAFMLATLLPWVNNKPGIYLVLGSSNVDEGLRGYLTKYDCSSADINPIGSLNKQDIREFLRWAAIHLGYSSLADIEAAPPTAELEPIRSDYILTDEDDMGMTYEELSAYGRLRKVFRCGPLSMFQ
;
A
#
# COMPACT_ATOMS: atom_id res chain seq x y z
N SER A 1 22.72 -21.06 28.45
CA SER A 1 22.32 -20.27 27.27
C SER A 1 22.29 -18.80 27.60
N ALA A 2 22.64 -17.96 26.63
CA ALA A 2 22.65 -16.51 26.76
C ALA A 2 21.81 -15.87 25.64
N ILE A 3 21.14 -14.77 25.98
CA ILE A 3 20.25 -14.02 25.09
C ILE A 3 20.75 -12.59 25.01
N ALA A 4 20.66 -11.96 23.85
CA ALA A 4 20.87 -10.53 23.68
C ALA A 4 19.76 -9.87 22.88
N ALA A 5 19.56 -8.58 23.13
CA ALA A 5 18.69 -7.73 22.33
C ALA A 5 19.50 -6.99 21.28
N GLU A 6 18.91 -6.83 20.11
CA GLU A 6 19.34 -5.95 19.02
C GLU A 6 18.11 -5.11 18.61
N VAL A 7 18.30 -3.87 18.18
CA VAL A 7 17.17 -2.97 17.88
C VAL A 7 17.20 -2.58 16.41
N CYS A 8 16.14 -2.98 15.69
CA CYS A 8 15.81 -2.55 14.34
C CYS A 8 17.03 -2.46 13.39
N GLU A 9 17.49 -1.25 13.08
CA GLU A 9 18.55 -0.97 12.12
C GLU A 9 19.93 -1.51 12.53
N GLU A 10 20.17 -1.84 13.81
CA GLU A 10 21.45 -2.38 14.28
C GLU A 10 21.92 -3.60 13.47
N LEU A 11 20.97 -4.44 13.03
CA LEU A 11 21.19 -5.59 12.15
C LEU A 11 21.88 -5.24 10.83
N PHE A 12 21.59 -4.06 10.28
CA PHE A 12 22.05 -3.64 8.95
C PHE A 12 23.31 -2.80 9.02
N THR A 13 23.89 -2.59 10.21
CA THR A 13 25.10 -1.80 10.36
C THR A 13 26.34 -2.59 9.89
N PRO A 14 27.43 -1.92 9.47
CA PRO A 14 28.65 -2.61 9.03
C PRO A 14 29.31 -3.48 10.10
N SER A 15 29.06 -3.19 11.38
CA SER A 15 29.58 -3.94 12.53
C SER A 15 28.43 -4.19 13.51
N PRO A 16 27.53 -5.13 13.20
CA PRO A 16 26.31 -5.30 13.96
C PRO A 16 26.59 -5.94 15.33
N PRO A 17 25.85 -5.56 16.40
CA PRO A 17 26.08 -6.06 17.76
C PRO A 17 26.09 -7.59 17.86
N HIS A 18 25.20 -8.29 17.14
CA HIS A 18 25.12 -9.75 17.20
C HIS A 18 26.44 -10.45 16.85
N ALA A 19 27.29 -9.88 15.98
CA ALA A 19 28.54 -10.51 15.57
C ALA A 19 29.54 -10.62 16.74
N GLU A 20 29.70 -9.55 17.53
CA GLU A 20 30.57 -9.57 18.71
C GLU A 20 29.94 -10.37 19.86
N LEU A 21 28.63 -10.27 20.03
CA LEU A 21 27.89 -10.98 21.06
C LEU A 21 27.88 -12.50 20.82
N ALA A 22 27.80 -12.94 19.56
CA ALA A 22 27.94 -14.35 19.20
C ALA A 22 29.29 -14.91 19.65
N LEU A 23 30.37 -14.17 19.41
CA LEU A 23 31.73 -14.54 19.84
C LEU A 23 31.88 -14.57 21.37
N ASN A 24 31.02 -13.86 22.10
CA ASN A 24 30.91 -13.92 23.56
C ASN A 24 29.97 -15.03 24.06
N GLY A 25 29.48 -15.91 23.18
CA GLY A 25 28.67 -17.07 23.55
C GLY A 25 27.16 -16.81 23.62
N VAL A 26 26.67 -15.66 23.13
CA VAL A 26 25.22 -15.44 22.98
C VAL A 26 24.67 -16.37 21.90
N GLU A 27 23.61 -17.12 22.22
CA GLU A 27 23.01 -18.12 21.33
C GLU A 27 21.71 -17.63 20.72
N VAL A 28 20.99 -16.71 21.39
CA VAL A 28 19.69 -16.18 20.96
C VAL A 28 19.76 -14.66 20.86
N PHE A 29 19.36 -14.13 19.71
CA PHE A 29 19.27 -12.70 19.42
C PHE A 29 17.81 -12.31 19.24
N MET A 30 17.37 -11.25 19.91
CA MET A 30 16.02 -10.72 19.81
C MET A 30 16.07 -9.34 19.15
N ASN A 31 15.49 -9.23 17.95
CA ASN A 31 15.36 -7.96 17.25
C ASN A 31 13.92 -7.44 17.32
N ALA A 32 13.76 -6.28 17.96
CA ALA A 32 12.52 -5.51 17.95
C ALA A 32 12.62 -4.39 16.91
N SER A 33 11.69 -4.38 15.96
CA SER A 33 11.72 -3.48 14.79
C SER A 33 10.47 -2.62 14.63
N GLY A 34 10.66 -1.48 13.96
CA GLY A 34 9.64 -0.64 13.37
C GLY A 34 9.92 -0.43 11.88
N SER A 35 10.03 -1.51 11.12
CA SER A 35 10.39 -1.50 9.70
C SER A 35 9.13 -1.41 8.84
N HIS A 36 8.91 -0.26 8.19
CA HIS A 36 7.78 -0.05 7.30
C HIS A 36 7.94 -0.79 5.96
N HIS A 37 6.80 -1.05 5.33
CA HIS A 37 6.66 -1.63 4.00
C HIS A 37 7.36 -0.75 2.97
N GLN A 38 8.09 -1.43 2.08
CA GLN A 38 8.52 -0.89 0.82
C GLN A 38 8.37 -2.02 -0.19
N LEU A 39 7.74 -1.73 -1.32
CA LEU A 39 7.49 -2.71 -2.36
C LEU A 39 8.77 -3.50 -2.69
N ARG A 40 8.72 -4.83 -2.62
CA ARG A 40 9.83 -5.79 -2.87
C ARG A 40 10.95 -5.80 -1.81
N LYS A 41 10.81 -5.14 -0.66
CA LYS A 41 11.89 -5.03 0.35
C LYS A 41 12.04 -6.26 1.26
N LEU A 42 11.02 -7.10 1.40
CA LEU A 42 11.04 -8.21 2.37
C LEU A 42 12.24 -9.15 2.20
N ASP A 43 12.61 -9.45 0.95
CA ASP A 43 13.77 -10.28 0.63
C ASP A 43 15.08 -9.73 1.22
N VAL A 44 15.29 -8.42 1.18
CA VAL A 44 16.48 -7.77 1.77
C VAL A 44 16.53 -8.01 3.28
N ARG A 45 15.37 -7.90 3.95
CA ARG A 45 15.25 -8.12 5.40
C ARG A 45 15.53 -9.58 5.75
N LEU A 46 14.88 -10.54 5.08
CA LEU A 46 15.07 -11.95 5.36
C LEU A 46 16.51 -12.41 5.07
N ARG A 47 17.13 -11.94 3.98
CA ARG A 47 18.55 -12.21 3.71
C ARG A 47 19.48 -11.70 4.81
N ALA A 48 19.22 -10.53 5.39
CA ALA A 48 20.00 -10.04 6.52
C ALA A 48 19.89 -10.95 7.76
N LEU A 49 18.67 -11.39 8.09
CA LEU A 49 18.43 -12.31 9.22
C LEU A 49 19.09 -13.68 9.00
N ILE A 50 18.99 -14.22 7.78
CA ILE A 50 19.63 -15.47 7.37
C ILE A 50 21.15 -15.34 7.49
N ASN A 51 21.75 -14.29 6.91
CA ASN A 51 23.19 -14.08 6.93
C ASN A 51 23.75 -13.90 8.36
N ALA A 52 23.01 -13.22 9.24
CA ALA A 52 23.39 -13.01 10.64
C ALA A 52 23.57 -14.34 11.39
N THR A 53 22.70 -15.32 11.15
CA THR A 53 22.78 -16.64 11.80
C THR A 53 23.61 -17.66 11.03
N GLN A 54 23.70 -17.54 9.71
CA GLN A 54 24.49 -18.45 8.88
C GLN A 54 26.00 -18.27 9.13
N SER A 55 26.45 -17.04 9.36
CA SER A 55 27.88 -16.72 9.56
C SER A 55 28.37 -17.02 10.99
N CYS A 56 27.55 -16.71 12.00
CA CYS A 56 27.95 -16.82 13.41
C CYS A 56 27.34 -18.02 14.15
N GLY A 57 26.36 -18.71 13.55
CA GLY A 57 25.46 -19.61 14.26
C GLY A 57 24.56 -18.86 15.26
N GLY A 58 23.45 -19.48 15.64
CA GLY A 58 22.53 -18.93 16.63
C GLY A 58 21.08 -18.92 16.17
N VAL A 59 20.22 -18.51 17.08
CA VAL A 59 18.80 -18.25 16.87
C VAL A 59 18.60 -16.75 16.79
N TYR A 60 17.92 -16.28 15.75
CA TYR A 60 17.57 -14.88 15.58
C TYR A 60 16.05 -14.74 15.50
N MET A 61 15.48 -14.08 16.50
CA MET A 61 14.06 -13.82 16.65
C MET A 61 13.79 -12.38 16.22
N TYR A 62 13.05 -12.22 15.13
CA TYR A 62 12.66 -10.93 14.59
C TYR A 62 11.19 -10.65 14.90
N SER A 63 10.91 -9.48 15.45
CA SER A 63 9.56 -8.96 15.70
C SER A 63 9.45 -7.55 15.11
N ASN A 64 8.29 -7.23 14.55
CA ASN A 64 8.05 -5.95 13.90
C ASN A 64 6.62 -5.51 14.15
N GLN A 65 6.38 -4.21 14.17
CA GLN A 65 5.04 -3.66 14.10
C GLN A 65 4.32 -4.15 12.83
N GLN A 66 3.01 -4.36 12.91
CA GLN A 66 2.15 -4.66 11.77
C GLN A 66 0.95 -3.71 11.78
N GLY A 67 0.60 -3.15 10.62
CA GLY A 67 -0.51 -2.20 10.47
C GLY A 67 -0.07 -0.75 10.33
N CYS A 68 -1.03 0.16 10.45
CA CYS A 68 -0.86 1.61 10.34
C CYS A 68 -1.10 2.31 11.67
N ASP A 69 -0.18 3.17 12.12
CA ASP A 69 -0.29 3.96 13.36
C ASP A 69 -1.02 5.31 13.19
N GLY A 70 -1.74 5.50 12.07
CA GLY A 70 -2.39 6.76 11.70
C GLY A 70 -1.54 7.65 10.79
N GLY A 71 -0.32 7.22 10.47
CA GLY A 71 0.54 7.86 9.49
C GLY A 71 0.33 7.38 8.04
N ARG A 72 1.24 7.82 7.17
CA ARG A 72 1.36 7.36 5.78
C ARG A 72 2.11 6.04 5.62
N LEU A 73 2.70 5.53 6.70
CA LEU A 73 3.49 4.31 6.68
C LEU A 73 2.60 3.14 7.08
N TYR A 74 2.78 2.03 6.39
CA TYR A 74 2.28 0.73 6.81
C TYR A 74 3.46 -0.11 7.26
N TYR A 75 3.39 -0.72 8.44
CA TYR A 75 4.39 -1.65 8.94
C TYR A 75 3.98 -3.07 8.55
N ASP A 76 4.88 -3.79 7.88
CA ASP A 76 4.56 -5.05 7.22
C ASP A 76 4.91 -6.30 8.03
N GLY A 77 5.07 -6.16 9.36
CA GLY A 77 5.23 -7.30 10.26
C GLY A 77 6.32 -8.27 9.79
N CYS A 78 5.89 -9.48 9.41
CA CYS A 78 6.75 -10.61 9.03
C CYS A 78 7.71 -11.02 10.16
N ALA A 79 7.16 -11.11 11.38
CA ALA A 79 7.89 -11.68 12.52
C ALA A 79 8.45 -13.06 12.14
N SER A 80 9.72 -13.31 12.40
CA SER A 80 10.41 -14.50 11.87
C SER A 80 11.37 -15.07 12.89
N VAL A 81 11.58 -16.38 12.85
CA VAL A 81 12.61 -17.05 13.65
C VAL A 81 13.54 -17.78 12.69
N VAL A 82 14.83 -17.48 12.80
CA VAL A 82 15.90 -18.04 11.95
C VAL A 82 16.92 -18.76 12.83
N VAL A 83 17.35 -19.95 12.43
CA VAL A 83 18.29 -20.79 13.16
C VAL A 83 19.40 -21.21 12.21
N ASN A 84 20.64 -20.80 12.47
CA ASN A 84 21.81 -21.20 11.68
C ASN A 84 21.66 -21.01 10.15
N GLY A 85 20.92 -19.99 9.72
CA GLY A 85 20.62 -19.70 8.31
C GLY A 85 19.28 -20.24 7.81
N ASP A 86 18.61 -21.12 8.57
CA ASP A 86 17.31 -21.67 8.19
C ASP A 86 16.17 -20.87 8.84
N VAL A 87 15.22 -20.37 8.03
CA VAL A 87 13.98 -19.81 8.56
C VAL A 87 13.13 -20.98 9.06
N VAL A 88 12.70 -20.95 10.33
CA VAL A 88 11.92 -22.02 10.96
C VAL A 88 10.52 -21.57 11.37
N ALA A 89 10.27 -20.26 11.40
CA ALA A 89 8.94 -19.69 11.55
C ALA A 89 8.87 -18.33 10.83
N GLN A 90 7.74 -18.06 10.18
CA GLN A 90 7.49 -16.82 9.42
C GLN A 90 6.03 -16.39 9.64
N GLY A 91 5.84 -15.16 10.10
CA GLY A 91 4.55 -14.51 10.25
C GLY A 91 4.04 -13.93 8.93
N SER A 92 2.84 -13.37 8.98
CA SER A 92 2.24 -12.67 7.83
C SER A 92 2.94 -11.34 7.55
N GLN A 93 3.00 -10.95 6.28
CA GLN A 93 3.42 -9.61 5.89
C GLN A 93 2.26 -8.60 6.03
N PHE A 94 1.08 -8.99 5.57
CA PHE A 94 -0.14 -8.18 5.63
C PHE A 94 -1.24 -8.95 6.37
N SER A 95 -1.89 -8.29 7.32
CA SER A 95 -2.97 -8.88 8.13
C SER A 95 -3.86 -7.78 8.69
N LEU A 96 -5.11 -8.10 8.97
CA LEU A 96 -6.04 -7.24 9.70
C LEU A 96 -6.03 -7.52 11.21
N ASN A 97 -5.28 -8.55 11.64
CA ASN A 97 -5.21 -8.96 13.03
C ASN A 97 -4.34 -7.97 13.81
N ASP A 98 -4.85 -7.45 14.93
CA ASP A 98 -4.10 -6.51 15.77
C ASP A 98 -2.89 -7.17 16.46
N VAL A 99 -2.94 -8.49 16.67
CA VAL A 99 -1.86 -9.25 17.31
C VAL A 99 -1.62 -10.56 16.56
N GLN A 100 -0.36 -10.79 16.18
CA GLN A 100 0.12 -12.07 15.68
C GLN A 100 1.34 -12.52 16.49
N VAL A 101 1.30 -13.76 16.98
CA VAL A 101 2.42 -14.39 17.69
C VAL A 101 2.96 -15.54 16.86
N VAL A 102 4.26 -15.51 16.60
CA VAL A 102 4.98 -16.56 15.88
C VAL A 102 5.85 -17.31 16.89
N VAL A 103 5.73 -18.64 16.92
CA VAL A 103 6.42 -19.51 17.89
C VAL A 103 7.24 -20.56 17.14
N ALA A 104 8.45 -20.83 17.65
CA ALA A 104 9.28 -21.93 17.20
C ALA A 104 9.82 -22.72 18.40
N GLN A 105 9.93 -24.05 18.25
CA GLN A 105 10.58 -24.94 19.21
C GLN A 105 11.94 -25.36 18.64
N ILE A 106 13.02 -25.00 19.33
CA ILE A 106 14.39 -25.12 18.80
C ILE A 106 15.25 -25.85 19.82
N ASP A 107 16.09 -26.75 19.32
CA ASP A 107 17.17 -27.36 20.09
C ASP A 107 18.41 -26.45 20.02
N LEU A 108 18.86 -25.91 21.15
CA LEU A 108 20.03 -25.02 21.18
C LEU A 108 21.35 -25.78 20.96
N ASP A 109 21.38 -27.10 21.13
CA ASP A 109 22.59 -27.90 20.88
C ASP A 109 23.01 -27.84 19.40
N VAL A 110 22.08 -27.54 18.47
CA VAL A 110 22.43 -27.33 17.05
C VAL A 110 23.27 -26.06 16.84
N VAL A 111 23.12 -25.05 17.68
CA VAL A 111 23.94 -23.83 17.66
C VAL A 111 25.33 -24.14 18.18
N ALA A 112 25.42 -24.82 19.32
CA ALA A 112 26.68 -25.26 19.90
C ALA A 112 27.44 -26.20 18.95
N SER A 113 26.75 -27.13 18.30
CA SER A 113 27.32 -28.04 17.31
C SER A 113 27.88 -27.30 16.09
N LEU A 114 27.15 -26.31 15.55
CA LEU A 114 27.64 -25.52 14.41
C LEU A 114 28.91 -24.75 14.81
N ARG A 115 28.86 -23.97 15.89
CA ARG A 115 30.02 -23.20 16.38
C ARG A 115 31.19 -24.08 16.78
N GLY A 116 30.91 -25.28 17.31
CA GLY A 116 31.88 -26.32 17.65
C GLY A 116 32.61 -26.89 16.42
N SER A 117 31.95 -26.92 15.27
CA SER A 117 32.54 -27.41 14.01
C SER A 117 33.36 -26.36 13.25
N LEU A 118 33.27 -25.08 13.65
CA LEU A 118 33.95 -23.95 12.99
C LEU A 118 35.16 -23.48 13.81
N SER A 119 36.36 -24.01 13.51
CA SER A 119 37.60 -23.63 14.22
C SER A 119 37.92 -22.14 14.14
N SER A 120 37.63 -21.49 13.00
CA SER A 120 37.85 -20.05 12.82
C SER A 120 36.97 -19.17 13.72
N PHE A 121 35.76 -19.64 14.06
CA PHE A 121 34.88 -18.97 15.01
C PHE A 121 35.47 -19.04 16.42
N GLN A 122 35.97 -20.22 16.82
CA GLN A 122 36.57 -20.46 18.14
C GLN A 122 37.83 -19.60 18.35
N GLU A 123 38.70 -19.52 17.34
CA GLU A 123 39.89 -18.67 17.37
C GLU A 123 39.52 -17.21 17.63
N GLN A 124 38.56 -16.68 16.85
CA GLN A 124 38.10 -15.30 17.03
C GLN A 124 37.44 -15.07 18.39
N ALA A 125 36.63 -16.02 18.87
CA ALA A 125 35.97 -15.94 20.17
C ALA A 125 36.98 -15.89 21.32
N SER A 126 38.08 -16.66 21.22
CA SER A 126 39.15 -16.69 22.24
C SER A 126 39.85 -15.34 22.42
N CYS A 127 39.82 -14.49 21.39
CA CYS A 127 40.48 -13.18 21.36
C CYS A 127 39.56 -12.03 21.79
N LYS A 128 38.27 -12.28 22.09
CA LYS A 128 37.32 -11.21 22.44
C LYS A 128 37.36 -10.88 23.93
N ALA A 129 37.23 -9.58 24.23
CA ALA A 129 36.98 -9.12 25.58
C ALA A 129 35.56 -9.55 26.02
N LYS A 130 35.42 -9.92 27.29
CA LYS A 130 34.13 -10.30 27.85
C LYS A 130 33.20 -9.10 27.89
N VAL A 131 32.01 -9.25 27.31
CA VAL A 131 30.92 -8.27 27.43
C VAL A 131 30.27 -8.35 28.82
N PRO A 132 29.71 -7.25 29.34
CA PRO A 132 28.90 -7.28 30.56
C PRO A 132 27.70 -8.23 30.41
N SER A 133 27.48 -9.08 31.42
CA SER A 133 26.35 -10.01 31.47
C SER A 133 25.51 -9.77 32.73
N VAL A 134 24.22 -10.06 32.63
CA VAL A 134 23.29 -10.03 33.76
C VAL A 134 22.85 -11.46 34.02
N ASP A 135 23.18 -11.99 35.20
CA ASP A 135 22.74 -13.33 35.60
C ASP A 135 21.25 -13.30 35.95
N VAL A 136 20.48 -14.15 35.27
CA VAL A 136 19.06 -14.31 35.50
C VAL A 136 18.82 -15.73 36.06
N PRO A 137 18.20 -15.88 37.24
CA PRO A 137 17.96 -17.19 37.86
C PRO A 137 16.78 -17.93 37.18
N TYR A 138 16.87 -18.14 35.87
CA TYR A 138 15.84 -18.78 35.05
C TYR A 138 16.48 -19.70 34.00
N SER A 139 15.92 -20.89 33.81
CA SER A 139 16.34 -21.80 32.75
C SER A 139 15.53 -21.54 31.48
N LEU A 140 16.21 -21.12 30.42
CA LEU A 140 15.58 -20.88 29.11
C LEU A 140 14.99 -22.17 28.52
N CYS A 141 15.73 -23.27 28.64
CA CYS A 141 15.27 -24.58 28.22
C CYS A 141 14.48 -25.24 29.36
N LEU A 142 13.29 -25.73 29.05
CA LEU A 142 12.49 -26.53 29.98
C LEU A 142 12.82 -28.02 29.83
N PRO A 143 12.69 -28.83 30.90
CA PRO A 143 12.76 -30.28 30.78
C PRO A 143 11.71 -30.76 29.79
N PHE A 144 12.09 -31.65 28.89
CA PHE A 144 11.20 -32.13 27.85
C PHE A 144 11.18 -33.65 27.74
N ASP A 145 10.05 -34.18 27.26
CA ASP A 145 9.91 -35.57 26.85
C ASP A 145 10.11 -35.66 25.33
N LEU A 146 11.11 -36.43 24.91
CA LEU A 146 11.43 -36.70 23.51
C LEU A 146 10.22 -37.22 22.70
N LYS A 147 9.23 -37.85 23.36
CA LYS A 147 8.03 -38.36 22.68
C LYS A 147 7.01 -37.27 22.32
N ASN A 148 7.05 -36.13 23.01
CA ASN A 148 6.03 -35.08 22.92
C ASN A 148 6.56 -33.75 22.35
N ILE A 149 7.86 -33.62 22.11
CA ILE A 149 8.44 -32.46 21.44
C ILE A 149 8.32 -32.57 19.93
N ARG A 150 7.97 -31.45 19.29
CA ARG A 150 8.04 -31.28 17.84
C ARG A 150 8.91 -30.07 17.53
N LEU A 151 10.18 -30.34 17.23
CA LEU A 151 11.09 -29.29 16.79
C LEU A 151 10.57 -28.64 15.51
N SER A 152 10.72 -27.31 15.44
CA SER A 152 10.45 -26.54 14.23
C SER A 152 11.47 -26.91 13.17
N VAL A 153 10.98 -27.19 11.96
CA VAL A 153 11.81 -27.56 10.80
C VAL A 153 11.96 -26.36 9.86
N PRO A 154 13.03 -26.32 9.05
CA PRO A 154 13.18 -25.28 8.04
C PRO A 154 11.96 -25.18 7.12
N LEU A 155 11.50 -23.95 6.87
CA LEU A 155 10.36 -23.66 6.01
C LEU A 155 10.81 -23.05 4.68
N GLN A 156 10.02 -23.28 3.64
CA GLN A 156 10.15 -22.53 2.40
C GLN A 156 9.60 -21.12 2.61
N ILE A 157 10.46 -20.12 2.44
CA ILE A 157 10.10 -18.72 2.59
C ILE A 157 9.01 -18.36 1.59
N LYS A 158 7.94 -17.73 2.08
CA LYS A 158 6.86 -17.22 1.25
C LYS A 158 7.06 -15.72 1.00
N TYR A 159 7.08 -15.36 -0.27
CA TYR A 159 7.09 -13.98 -0.74
C TYR A 159 5.78 -13.70 -1.47
N HIS A 160 5.28 -12.48 -1.32
CA HIS A 160 4.24 -11.96 -2.19
C HIS A 160 4.86 -11.47 -3.49
N SER A 161 4.14 -11.67 -4.60
CA SER A 161 4.44 -10.96 -5.84
C SER A 161 4.20 -9.45 -5.67
N PRO A 162 4.79 -8.59 -6.52
CA PRO A 162 4.57 -7.15 -6.43
C PRO A 162 3.08 -6.76 -6.50
N ALA A 163 2.30 -7.43 -7.34
CA ALA A 163 0.86 -7.20 -7.44
C ALA A 163 0.11 -7.58 -6.16
N GLU A 164 0.50 -8.67 -5.49
CA GLU A 164 -0.06 -9.04 -4.18
C GLU A 164 0.33 -8.04 -3.10
N GLU A 165 1.58 -7.56 -3.07
CA GLU A 165 2.00 -6.51 -2.14
C GLU A 165 1.18 -5.22 -2.32
N ILE A 166 0.86 -4.85 -3.57
CA ILE A 166 0.01 -3.69 -3.91
C ILE A 166 -1.45 -3.93 -3.50
N ALA A 167 -1.95 -5.16 -3.62
CA ALA A 167 -3.31 -5.50 -3.19
C ALA A 167 -3.44 -5.43 -1.66
N TYR A 168 -2.53 -6.10 -0.95
CA TYR A 168 -2.68 -6.36 0.48
C TYR A 168 -2.13 -5.24 1.37
N GLY A 169 -0.98 -4.64 1.04
CA GLY A 169 -0.37 -3.59 1.85
C GLY A 169 -1.27 -2.35 1.95
N PRO A 170 -1.53 -1.65 0.83
CA PRO A 170 -2.51 -0.58 0.76
C PRO A 170 -3.91 -0.97 1.25
N GLY A 171 -4.37 -2.21 0.99
CA GLY A 171 -5.65 -2.71 1.47
C GLY A 171 -5.76 -2.74 3.00
N CYS A 172 -4.77 -3.33 3.67
CA CYS A 172 -4.67 -3.34 5.14
C CYS A 172 -4.47 -1.92 5.70
N TRP A 173 -3.69 -1.07 5.02
CA TRP A 173 -3.49 0.32 5.42
C TRP A 173 -4.80 1.11 5.40
N LEU A 174 -5.62 0.97 4.35
CA LEU A 174 -6.94 1.61 4.27
C LEU A 174 -7.89 1.12 5.36
N TRP A 175 -7.87 -0.17 5.69
CA TRP A 175 -8.68 -0.72 6.78
C TRP A 175 -8.35 -0.07 8.12
N ASP A 176 -7.06 -0.02 8.45
CA ASP A 176 -6.60 0.61 9.69
C ASP A 176 -6.93 2.10 9.73
N TYR A 177 -6.71 2.82 8.62
CA TYR A 177 -7.05 4.24 8.53
C TYR A 177 -8.54 4.47 8.75
N LEU A 178 -9.40 3.67 8.11
CA LEU A 178 -10.85 3.80 8.23
C LEU A 178 -11.33 3.50 9.64
N ARG A 179 -10.93 2.37 10.22
CA ARG A 179 -11.43 1.96 11.54
C ARG A 179 -10.97 2.89 12.67
N ARG A 180 -9.82 3.56 12.50
CA ARG A 180 -9.21 4.46 13.51
C ARG A 180 -9.57 5.94 13.33
N SER A 181 -9.89 6.40 12.12
CA SER A 181 -10.18 7.83 11.84
C SER A 181 -11.53 8.31 12.35
N GLY A 182 -12.47 7.39 12.62
CA GLY A 182 -13.86 7.73 12.92
C GLY A 182 -14.72 8.02 11.67
N ALA A 183 -14.14 7.96 10.47
CA ALA A 183 -14.90 7.97 9.23
C ALA A 183 -15.72 6.68 9.05
N THR A 184 -16.73 6.74 8.19
CA THR A 184 -17.70 5.66 7.98
C THR A 184 -17.68 5.11 6.56
N GLY A 185 -16.68 5.51 5.77
CA GLY A 185 -16.48 5.01 4.43
C GLY A 185 -15.49 5.84 3.63
N PHE A 186 -15.46 5.58 2.33
CA PHE A 186 -14.61 6.21 1.34
C PHE A 186 -15.44 6.80 0.21
N LEU A 187 -14.98 7.92 -0.34
CA LEU A 187 -15.45 8.46 -1.60
C LEU A 187 -14.30 8.55 -2.61
N LEU A 188 -14.47 7.92 -3.76
CA LEU A 188 -13.49 7.95 -4.85
C LEU A 188 -14.07 8.59 -6.11
N PRO A 189 -13.46 9.69 -6.59
CA PRO A 189 -13.61 10.14 -7.99
C PRO A 189 -13.11 9.05 -8.94
N LEU A 190 -14.04 8.27 -9.53
CA LEU A 190 -13.72 7.14 -10.39
C LEU A 190 -13.80 7.59 -11.85
N SER A 191 -12.64 7.75 -12.49
CA SER A 191 -12.55 8.26 -13.87
C SER A 191 -12.69 7.18 -14.95
N GLY A 192 -12.58 5.90 -14.60
CA GLY A 192 -12.52 4.80 -15.59
C GLY A 192 -11.16 4.68 -16.30
N GLY A 193 -10.14 5.39 -15.79
CA GLY A 193 -8.73 5.22 -16.14
C GLY A 193 -8.00 4.30 -15.15
N ALA A 194 -6.75 3.96 -15.49
CA ALA A 194 -5.94 2.98 -14.75
C ALA A 194 -5.81 3.28 -13.25
N ASP A 195 -5.44 4.52 -12.89
CA ASP A 195 -5.04 4.83 -11.52
C ASP A 195 -6.22 4.84 -10.54
N SER A 196 -7.33 5.50 -10.90
CA SER A 196 -8.55 5.48 -10.07
C SER A 196 -9.15 4.07 -9.98
N SER A 197 -9.01 3.27 -11.05
CA SER A 197 -9.44 1.86 -11.04
C SER A 197 -8.57 0.99 -10.14
N ALA A 198 -7.27 1.25 -10.05
CA ALA A 198 -6.38 0.59 -9.10
C ALA A 198 -6.76 0.90 -7.65
N VAL A 199 -7.04 2.17 -7.33
CA VAL A 199 -7.55 2.55 -6.00
C VAL A 199 -8.86 1.82 -5.68
N ALA A 200 -9.79 1.75 -6.64
CA ALA A 200 -11.05 1.02 -6.46
C ALA A 200 -10.81 -0.47 -6.20
N ALA A 201 -9.92 -1.11 -6.96
CA ALA A 201 -9.56 -2.51 -6.78
C ALA A 201 -8.92 -2.79 -5.41
N ILE A 202 -8.08 -1.87 -4.90
CA ILE A 202 -7.49 -1.96 -3.55
C ILE A 202 -8.58 -1.88 -2.47
N VAL A 203 -9.54 -0.95 -2.58
CA VAL A 203 -10.68 -0.89 -1.64
C VAL A 203 -11.54 -2.15 -1.72
N GLY A 204 -11.75 -2.69 -2.93
CA GLY A 204 -12.41 -3.97 -3.12
C GLY A 204 -11.66 -5.13 -2.45
N CYS A 205 -10.33 -5.19 -2.59
CA CYS A 205 -9.48 -6.16 -1.92
C CYS A 205 -9.58 -6.05 -0.39
N MET A 206 -9.54 -4.83 0.15
CA MET A 206 -9.77 -4.58 1.57
C MET A 206 -11.10 -5.18 2.05
N CYS A 207 -12.19 -4.99 1.29
CA CYS A 207 -13.49 -5.57 1.64
C CYS A 207 -13.48 -7.11 1.61
N GLN A 208 -12.78 -7.72 0.64
CA GLN A 208 -12.59 -9.18 0.58
C GLN A 208 -11.78 -9.70 1.78
N LEU A 209 -10.72 -9.00 2.19
CA LEU A 209 -9.93 -9.35 3.37
C LEU A 209 -10.76 -9.27 4.65
N VAL A 210 -11.58 -8.23 4.82
CA VAL A 210 -12.47 -8.08 5.99
C VAL A 210 -13.43 -9.26 6.10
N VAL A 211 -14.14 -9.60 5.03
CA VAL A 211 -15.08 -10.73 5.03
C VAL A 211 -14.35 -12.05 5.31
N LYS A 212 -13.16 -12.23 4.75
CA LYS A 212 -12.33 -13.41 5.00
C LYS A 212 -11.94 -13.54 6.47
N GLU A 213 -11.48 -12.49 7.13
CA GLU A 213 -11.10 -12.56 8.55
C GLU A 213 -12.30 -12.73 9.48
N ILE A 214 -13.46 -12.16 9.13
CA ILE A 214 -14.72 -12.47 9.83
C ILE A 214 -15.05 -13.96 9.73
N ALA A 215 -14.89 -14.56 8.55
CA ALA A 215 -15.10 -16.00 8.36
C ALA A 215 -14.07 -16.86 9.11
N ASN A 216 -12.86 -16.35 9.33
CA ASN A 216 -11.83 -16.99 10.17
C ASN A 216 -12.09 -16.84 11.67
N GLY A 217 -13.11 -16.07 12.08
CA GLY A 217 -13.49 -15.88 13.48
C GLY A 217 -12.81 -14.70 14.17
N ASP A 218 -12.30 -13.71 13.44
CA ASP A 218 -11.77 -12.49 14.04
C ASP A 218 -12.91 -11.58 14.54
N GLU A 219 -13.13 -11.60 15.85
CA GLU A 219 -14.20 -10.82 16.50
C GLU A 219 -13.94 -9.30 16.49
N GLN A 220 -12.68 -8.86 16.44
CA GLN A 220 -12.36 -7.43 16.41
C GLN A 220 -12.66 -6.86 15.02
N VAL A 221 -12.19 -7.52 13.96
CA VAL A 221 -12.50 -7.14 12.57
C VAL A 221 -14.02 -7.15 12.34
N LYS A 222 -14.71 -8.15 12.87
CA LYS A 222 -16.19 -8.24 12.82
C LYS A 222 -16.86 -7.05 13.52
N ALA A 223 -16.44 -6.72 14.75
CA ALA A 223 -17.00 -5.60 15.50
C ALA A 223 -16.78 -4.26 14.77
N ASP A 224 -15.59 -4.03 14.23
CA ASP A 224 -15.27 -2.84 13.46
C ASP A 224 -16.07 -2.77 12.14
N ALA A 225 -16.22 -3.88 11.43
CA ALA A 225 -17.00 -3.94 10.20
C ALA A 225 -18.50 -3.70 10.43
N ILE A 226 -19.07 -4.24 11.53
CA ILE A 226 -20.44 -3.97 11.97
C ILE A 226 -20.64 -2.47 12.21
N ARG A 227 -19.71 -1.84 12.94
CA ARG A 227 -19.74 -0.43 13.28
C ARG A 227 -19.64 0.46 12.04
N ILE A 228 -18.63 0.26 11.22
CA ILE A 228 -18.34 1.09 10.03
C ILE A 228 -19.43 0.91 8.97
N GLY A 229 -19.86 -0.34 8.73
CA GLY A 229 -20.95 -0.64 7.78
C GLY A 229 -22.35 -0.28 8.29
N ASN A 230 -22.47 0.18 9.54
CA ASN A 230 -23.75 0.51 10.20
C ASN A 230 -24.76 -0.65 10.10
N TYR A 231 -24.31 -1.87 10.40
CA TYR A 231 -25.17 -3.04 10.44
C TYR A 231 -26.07 -3.00 11.68
N LYS A 232 -27.28 -3.55 11.57
CA LYS A 232 -28.31 -3.52 12.62
C LYS A 232 -28.80 -4.94 12.92
N ASN A 233 -29.46 -5.11 14.06
CA ASN A 233 -30.15 -6.36 14.41
C ASN A 233 -29.26 -7.62 14.43
N GLY A 234 -27.96 -7.46 14.72
CA GLY A 234 -27.01 -8.59 14.75
C GLY A 234 -26.52 -9.04 13.38
N GLU A 235 -26.85 -8.33 12.30
CA GLU A 235 -26.27 -8.55 10.97
C GLU A 235 -24.77 -8.20 10.96
N TYR A 236 -24.01 -8.85 10.09
CA TYR A 236 -22.60 -8.58 9.85
C TYR A 236 -22.23 -8.93 8.39
N PRO A 237 -21.12 -8.40 7.86
CA PRO A 237 -20.74 -8.65 6.48
C PRO A 237 -20.40 -10.11 6.22
N THR A 238 -21.03 -10.71 5.21
CA THR A 238 -20.70 -12.05 4.69
C THR A 238 -20.32 -12.05 3.21
N ASP A 239 -20.57 -10.94 2.51
CA ASP A 239 -20.25 -10.73 1.10
C ASP A 239 -19.49 -9.42 0.95
N SER A 240 -18.36 -9.46 0.22
CA SER A 240 -17.48 -8.29 0.10
C SER A 240 -18.12 -7.18 -0.72
N ARG A 241 -18.97 -7.53 -1.71
CA ARG A 241 -19.68 -6.54 -2.55
C ARG A 241 -20.76 -5.82 -1.76
N GLU A 242 -21.50 -6.54 -0.93
CA GLU A 242 -22.48 -5.95 -0.01
C GLU A 242 -21.81 -5.02 1.01
N PHE A 243 -20.67 -5.43 1.57
CA PHE A 243 -19.90 -4.57 2.47
C PHE A 243 -19.39 -3.31 1.75
N ALA A 244 -18.80 -3.47 0.56
CA ALA A 244 -18.34 -2.37 -0.27
C ALA A 244 -19.48 -1.39 -0.58
N LYS A 245 -20.70 -1.88 -0.85
CA LYS A 245 -21.87 -1.02 -1.10
C LYS A 245 -22.20 -0.10 0.07
N ARG A 246 -21.87 -0.50 1.29
CA ARG A 246 -22.13 0.29 2.51
C ARG A 246 -21.07 1.34 2.78
N ILE A 247 -19.81 1.04 2.46
CA ILE A 247 -18.67 1.85 2.89
C ILE A 247 -17.92 2.51 1.75
N PHE A 248 -18.17 2.15 0.50
CA PHE A 248 -17.41 2.64 -0.64
C PHE A 248 -18.32 3.28 -1.68
N TYR A 249 -18.16 4.58 -1.84
CA TYR A 249 -18.89 5.41 -2.78
C TYR A 249 -17.97 5.84 -3.91
N THR A 250 -18.41 5.63 -5.15
CA THR A 250 -17.67 6.04 -6.34
C THR A 250 -18.48 7.07 -7.12
N VAL A 251 -17.81 8.04 -7.73
CA VAL A 251 -18.47 9.05 -8.54
C VAL A 251 -17.70 9.30 -9.84
N PHE A 252 -18.36 9.07 -10.97
CA PHE A 252 -17.90 9.54 -12.27
C PHE A 252 -18.42 10.96 -12.49
N MET A 253 -17.49 11.90 -12.75
CA MET A 253 -17.79 13.33 -12.93
C MET A 253 -17.45 13.75 -14.36
N GLY A 254 -18.36 13.44 -15.29
CA GLY A 254 -18.19 13.69 -16.71
C GLY A 254 -18.46 15.15 -17.08
N SER A 255 -17.78 15.63 -18.12
CA SER A 255 -18.11 16.87 -18.83
C SER A 255 -18.61 16.55 -20.24
N GLU A 256 -18.97 17.58 -21.01
CA GLU A 256 -19.31 17.47 -22.44
C GLU A 256 -18.22 16.79 -23.29
N ASN A 257 -16.98 16.76 -22.80
CA ASN A 257 -15.82 16.16 -23.46
C ASN A 257 -15.61 14.68 -23.09
N SER A 258 -16.30 14.16 -22.08
CA SER A 258 -16.09 12.80 -21.59
C SER A 258 -16.75 11.75 -22.50
N SER A 259 -16.03 10.67 -22.79
CA SER A 259 -16.49 9.60 -23.68
C SER A 259 -17.52 8.68 -22.99
N GLY A 260 -18.31 7.98 -23.81
CA GLY A 260 -19.23 6.95 -23.30
C GLY A 260 -18.49 5.75 -22.73
N GLU A 261 -17.31 5.48 -23.27
CA GLU A 261 -16.43 4.37 -22.94
C GLU A 261 -15.81 4.53 -21.54
N THR A 262 -15.23 5.69 -21.20
CA THR A 262 -14.67 5.94 -19.85
C THR A 262 -15.76 5.83 -18.78
N ARG A 263 -16.92 6.43 -19.04
CA ARG A 263 -18.09 6.34 -18.17
C ARG A 263 -18.56 4.89 -17.98
N SER A 264 -18.60 4.11 -19.06
CA SER A 264 -18.99 2.70 -19.00
C SER A 264 -18.02 1.88 -18.17
N ARG A 265 -16.70 2.04 -18.39
CA ARG A 265 -15.65 1.35 -17.63
C ARG A 265 -15.76 1.63 -16.12
N ALA A 266 -15.94 2.90 -15.74
CA ALA A 266 -16.13 3.28 -14.35
C ALA A 266 -17.36 2.59 -13.73
N LYS A 267 -18.47 2.54 -14.45
CA LYS A 267 -19.71 1.89 -13.97
C LYS A 267 -19.56 0.38 -13.80
N VAL A 268 -18.98 -0.30 -14.79
CA VAL A 268 -18.81 -1.76 -14.77
C VAL A 268 -17.90 -2.16 -13.61
N LEU A 269 -16.76 -1.49 -13.44
CA LEU A 269 -15.85 -1.77 -12.32
C LEU A 269 -16.52 -1.51 -10.97
N ALA A 270 -17.25 -0.40 -10.85
CA ALA A 270 -17.99 -0.08 -9.64
C ALA A 270 -19.02 -1.17 -9.27
N ASP A 271 -19.68 -1.77 -10.26
CA ASP A 271 -20.61 -2.88 -10.08
C ASP A 271 -19.90 -4.19 -9.70
N GLU A 272 -18.78 -4.52 -10.34
CA GLU A 272 -17.97 -5.70 -10.00
C GLU A 272 -17.53 -5.65 -8.53
N ILE A 273 -17.00 -4.52 -8.07
CA ILE A 273 -16.60 -4.29 -6.67
C ILE A 273 -17.81 -4.24 -5.73
N GLY A 274 -18.95 -3.74 -6.21
CA GLY A 274 -20.16 -3.53 -5.41
C GLY A 274 -20.28 -2.15 -4.77
N SER A 275 -19.48 -1.17 -5.19
CA SER A 275 -19.54 0.20 -4.65
C SER A 275 -20.86 0.91 -4.98
N TRP A 276 -21.25 1.91 -4.18
CA TRP A 276 -22.36 2.79 -4.51
C TRP A 276 -21.93 3.84 -5.54
N HIS A 277 -22.31 3.65 -6.80
CA HIS A 277 -21.84 4.46 -7.91
C HIS A 277 -22.78 5.61 -8.27
N LEU A 278 -22.23 6.80 -8.40
CA LEU A 278 -22.89 7.99 -8.93
C LEU A 278 -22.28 8.38 -10.27
N ASN A 279 -23.11 8.91 -11.16
CA ASN A 279 -22.67 9.51 -12.40
C ASN A 279 -23.28 10.90 -12.54
N VAL A 280 -22.44 11.92 -12.60
CA VAL A 280 -22.83 13.33 -12.53
C VAL A 280 -22.17 14.11 -13.68
N SER A 281 -22.91 15.02 -14.30
CA SER A 281 -22.34 16.01 -15.22
C SER A 281 -21.93 17.27 -14.45
N ILE A 282 -20.73 17.78 -14.74
CA ILE A 282 -20.19 19.01 -14.12
C ILE A 282 -20.41 20.26 -14.97
N ASP A 283 -21.00 20.14 -16.16
CA ASP A 283 -21.11 21.22 -17.16
C ASP A 283 -21.89 22.42 -16.65
N GLY A 284 -22.93 22.18 -15.84
CA GLY A 284 -23.72 23.25 -15.23
C GLY A 284 -22.90 24.10 -14.24
N MET A 285 -22.01 23.47 -13.47
CA MET A 285 -21.13 24.17 -12.52
C MET A 285 -20.05 24.98 -13.27
N ILE A 286 -19.45 24.38 -14.30
CA ILE A 286 -18.46 25.05 -15.16
C ILE A 286 -19.09 26.26 -15.84
N SER A 287 -20.24 26.07 -16.51
CA SER A 287 -20.96 27.13 -17.21
C SER A 287 -21.31 28.30 -16.30
N SER A 288 -21.69 28.01 -15.05
CA SER A 288 -21.99 29.05 -14.05
C SER A 288 -20.76 29.88 -13.70
N LEU A 289 -19.61 29.23 -13.49
CA LEU A 289 -18.34 29.90 -13.19
C LEU A 289 -17.83 30.72 -14.38
N LEU A 290 -17.91 30.18 -15.60
CA LEU A 290 -17.52 30.90 -16.82
C LEU A 290 -18.45 32.11 -17.08
N SER A 291 -19.74 31.97 -16.82
CA SER A 291 -20.70 33.08 -16.92
C SER A 291 -20.40 34.18 -15.92
N LEU A 292 -20.00 33.83 -14.69
CA LEU A 292 -19.56 34.79 -13.69
C LEU A 292 -18.28 35.51 -14.13
N PHE A 293 -17.28 34.77 -14.61
CA PHE A 293 -16.04 35.34 -15.13
C PHE A 293 -16.29 36.31 -16.28
N GLN A 294 -17.17 35.95 -17.22
CA GLN A 294 -17.56 36.83 -18.32
C GLN A 294 -18.26 38.10 -17.83
N LYS A 295 -19.13 38.00 -16.82
CA LYS A 295 -19.78 39.18 -16.23
C LYS A 295 -18.78 40.13 -15.55
N ILE A 296 -17.73 39.60 -14.91
CA ILE A 296 -16.73 40.40 -14.20
C ILE A 296 -15.73 41.04 -15.16
N THR A 297 -15.30 40.31 -16.19
CA THR A 297 -14.15 40.71 -17.03
C THR A 297 -14.54 41.18 -18.43
N GLY A 298 -15.77 40.89 -18.86
CA GLY A 298 -16.22 41.10 -20.24
C GLY A 298 -15.64 40.10 -21.25
N LYS A 299 -14.81 39.14 -20.82
CA LYS A 299 -14.18 38.14 -21.70
C LYS A 299 -14.65 36.72 -21.35
N ARG A 300 -14.74 35.86 -22.37
CA ARG A 300 -15.02 34.43 -22.20
C ARG A 300 -13.85 33.64 -22.80
N PRO A 301 -13.19 32.76 -22.03
CA PRO A 301 -12.11 31.92 -22.55
C PRO A 301 -12.65 30.88 -23.54
N ASN A 302 -11.86 30.54 -24.55
CA ASN A 302 -12.14 29.46 -25.50
C ASN A 302 -11.08 28.35 -25.40
N TYR A 303 -11.45 27.11 -25.76
CA TYR A 303 -10.45 26.05 -25.91
C TYR A 303 -9.50 26.35 -27.07
N LYS A 304 -8.31 25.75 -27.05
CA LYS A 304 -7.30 25.93 -28.10
C LYS A 304 -7.82 25.49 -29.47
N VAL A 305 -8.56 24.36 -29.50
CA VAL A 305 -9.23 23.84 -30.71
C VAL A 305 -10.28 24.80 -31.28
N ASP A 306 -10.78 25.73 -30.46
CA ASP A 306 -11.77 26.75 -30.85
C ASP A 306 -11.13 28.14 -31.04
N GLY A 307 -9.79 28.20 -31.14
CA GLY A 307 -9.03 29.43 -31.39
C GLY A 307 -8.63 30.22 -30.13
N GLY A 308 -8.78 29.64 -28.94
CA GLY A 308 -8.26 30.20 -27.69
C GLY A 308 -6.74 30.10 -27.56
N SER A 309 -6.16 30.92 -26.68
CA SER A 309 -4.73 30.82 -26.32
C SER A 309 -4.42 29.63 -25.41
N ASP A 310 -3.14 29.28 -25.27
CA ASP A 310 -2.69 28.21 -24.35
C ASP A 310 -3.14 28.48 -22.90
N VAL A 311 -3.15 29.76 -22.48
CA VAL A 311 -3.59 30.15 -21.14
C VAL A 311 -5.08 29.93 -20.94
N GLU A 312 -5.90 30.26 -21.94
CA GLU A 312 -7.35 30.03 -21.88
C GLU A 312 -7.66 28.53 -21.82
N ASN A 313 -6.98 27.76 -22.67
CA ASN A 313 -7.14 26.32 -22.74
C ASN A 313 -6.79 25.63 -21.42
N LEU A 314 -5.60 25.92 -20.88
CA LEU A 314 -5.16 25.39 -19.59
C LEU A 314 -6.12 25.82 -18.47
N SER A 315 -6.58 27.08 -18.47
CA SER A 315 -7.52 27.57 -17.46
C SER A 315 -8.87 26.83 -17.50
N LEU A 316 -9.37 26.50 -18.69
CA LEU A 316 -10.61 25.72 -18.85
C LEU A 316 -10.46 24.29 -18.32
N GLN A 317 -9.34 23.62 -18.61
CA GLN A 317 -9.04 22.29 -18.06
C GLN A 317 -8.91 22.34 -16.52
N ASP A 318 -8.17 23.31 -16.00
CA ASP A 318 -7.96 23.51 -14.57
C ASP A 318 -9.27 23.73 -13.81
N ILE A 319 -10.20 24.51 -14.37
CA ILE A 319 -11.51 24.75 -13.75
C ILE A 319 -12.31 23.45 -13.67
N GLN A 320 -12.31 22.64 -14.73
CA GLN A 320 -12.96 21.32 -14.70
C GLN A 320 -12.35 20.43 -13.62
N ALA A 321 -11.01 20.36 -13.54
CA ALA A 321 -10.29 19.55 -12.57
C ALA A 321 -10.59 19.98 -11.12
N ARG A 322 -10.59 21.28 -10.82
CA ARG A 322 -10.88 21.81 -9.47
C ARG A 322 -12.34 21.65 -9.06
N ILE A 323 -13.30 21.81 -9.97
CA ILE A 323 -14.72 21.62 -9.66
C ILE A 323 -15.01 20.18 -9.25
N ARG A 324 -14.35 19.20 -9.89
CA ARG A 324 -14.46 17.79 -9.49
C ARG A 324 -14.04 17.58 -8.04
N MET A 325 -12.96 18.22 -7.60
CA MET A 325 -12.52 18.16 -6.20
C MET A 325 -13.58 18.76 -5.27
N VAL A 326 -14.10 19.96 -5.58
CA VAL A 326 -15.14 20.61 -4.76
C VAL A 326 -16.37 19.72 -4.61
N LEU A 327 -16.83 19.12 -5.72
CA LEU A 327 -17.96 18.21 -5.70
C LEU A 327 -17.65 16.93 -4.90
N ALA A 328 -16.46 16.35 -5.04
CA ALA A 328 -16.06 15.15 -4.31
C ALA A 328 -16.11 15.37 -2.79
N PHE A 329 -15.52 16.45 -2.27
CA PHE A 329 -15.55 16.76 -0.84
C PHE A 329 -16.96 17.08 -0.32
N MET A 330 -17.78 17.77 -1.13
CA MET A 330 -19.17 18.00 -0.80
C MET A 330 -19.95 16.69 -0.67
N LEU A 331 -19.78 15.77 -1.63
CA LEU A 331 -20.41 14.44 -1.59
C LEU A 331 -19.90 13.61 -0.40
N ALA A 332 -18.60 13.64 -0.11
CA ALA A 332 -18.00 12.88 0.98
C ALA A 332 -18.56 13.28 2.35
N THR A 333 -18.90 14.56 2.51
CA THR A 333 -19.48 15.10 3.75
C THR A 333 -20.99 14.90 3.82
N LEU A 334 -21.71 15.04 2.69
CA LEU A 334 -23.19 15.07 2.69
C LEU A 334 -23.86 13.74 2.34
N LEU A 335 -23.22 12.84 1.61
CA LEU A 335 -23.81 11.54 1.29
C LEU A 335 -24.08 10.64 2.52
N PRO A 336 -23.26 10.64 3.58
CA PRO A 336 -23.64 9.97 4.83
C PRO A 336 -24.96 10.52 5.38
N TRP A 337 -25.09 11.85 5.45
CA TRP A 337 -26.33 12.52 5.88
C TRP A 337 -27.53 12.16 5.01
N VAL A 338 -27.40 12.19 3.67
CA VAL A 338 -28.46 11.78 2.73
C VAL A 338 -28.91 10.34 2.99
N ASN A 339 -27.97 9.46 3.37
CA ASN A 339 -28.24 8.05 3.61
C ASN A 339 -28.58 7.72 5.08
N ASN A 340 -28.83 8.74 5.93
CA ASN A 340 -29.06 8.59 7.36
C ASN A 340 -27.96 7.79 8.08
N LYS A 341 -26.71 7.98 7.64
CA LYS A 341 -25.51 7.42 8.28
C LYS A 341 -24.78 8.53 9.06
N PRO A 342 -24.22 8.22 10.24
CA PRO A 342 -23.34 9.14 10.94
C PRO A 342 -22.00 9.29 10.19
N GLY A 343 -21.21 10.30 10.56
CA GLY A 343 -19.83 10.44 10.10
C GLY A 343 -19.66 11.06 8.71
N ILE A 344 -18.44 10.96 8.20
CA ILE A 344 -18.02 11.44 6.88
C ILE A 344 -17.35 10.30 6.11
N TYR A 345 -17.23 10.46 4.80
CA TYR A 345 -16.36 9.62 3.99
C TYR A 345 -15.00 10.27 3.79
N LEU A 346 -13.94 9.46 3.77
CA LEU A 346 -12.60 9.92 3.38
C LEU A 346 -12.51 9.97 1.86
N VAL A 347 -12.11 11.12 1.31
CA VAL A 347 -11.86 11.27 -0.11
C VAL A 347 -10.56 10.56 -0.47
N LEU A 348 -10.62 9.66 -1.44
CA LEU A 348 -9.46 8.93 -1.95
C LEU A 348 -8.90 9.63 -3.19
N GLY A 349 -7.60 9.92 -3.15
CA GLY A 349 -6.84 10.39 -4.31
C GLY A 349 -6.30 9.23 -5.13
N SER A 350 -6.00 9.49 -6.40
CA SER A 350 -5.51 8.48 -7.34
C SER A 350 -4.32 8.95 -8.19
N SER A 351 -3.52 9.87 -7.67
CA SER A 351 -2.27 10.27 -8.36
C SER A 351 -1.17 9.26 -8.10
N ASN A 352 -0.41 8.91 -9.13
CA ASN A 352 0.74 8.00 -9.01
C ASN A 352 2.05 8.77 -8.74
N VAL A 353 3.12 8.04 -8.41
CA VAL A 353 4.40 8.65 -8.01
C VAL A 353 5.13 9.33 -9.17
N ASP A 354 4.93 8.86 -10.40
CA ASP A 354 5.59 9.38 -11.59
C ASP A 354 5.04 10.79 -11.91
N GLU A 355 3.72 10.93 -11.99
CA GLU A 355 3.03 12.21 -12.15
C GLU A 355 3.36 13.17 -11.01
N GLY A 356 3.35 12.68 -9.76
CA GLY A 356 3.69 13.46 -8.58
C GLY A 356 5.14 13.96 -8.58
N LEU A 357 6.08 13.16 -9.13
CA LEU A 357 7.47 13.55 -9.28
C LEU A 357 7.65 14.64 -10.34
N ARG A 358 6.94 14.52 -11.46
CA ARG A 358 6.96 15.50 -12.55
C ARG A 358 6.22 16.80 -12.16
N GLY A 359 5.22 16.69 -11.30
CA GLY A 359 4.24 17.75 -11.04
C GLY A 359 3.19 17.83 -12.14
N TYR A 360 2.92 16.73 -12.84
CA TYR A 360 1.92 16.64 -13.91
C TYR A 360 0.53 16.42 -13.29
N LEU A 361 -0.03 17.48 -12.72
CA LEU A 361 -1.35 17.51 -12.09
C LEU A 361 -1.84 18.96 -11.97
N THR A 362 -3.16 19.15 -11.88
CA THR A 362 -3.70 20.48 -11.55
C THR A 362 -3.67 20.67 -10.04
N LYS A 363 -3.02 21.73 -9.57
CA LYS A 363 -3.02 22.05 -8.13
C LYS A 363 -4.45 22.24 -7.61
N TYR A 364 -4.79 21.52 -6.54
CA TYR A 364 -6.10 21.46 -5.90
C TYR A 364 -7.23 20.87 -6.77
N ASP A 365 -6.90 19.95 -7.67
CA ASP A 365 -7.88 19.03 -8.26
C ASP A 365 -8.03 17.75 -7.40
N CYS A 366 -8.59 16.68 -7.98
CA CYS A 366 -8.75 15.38 -7.32
C CYS A 366 -7.43 14.65 -6.99
N SER A 367 -6.27 15.17 -7.39
CA SER A 367 -4.97 14.75 -6.85
C SER A 367 -4.81 15.10 -5.37
N SER A 368 -5.52 16.14 -4.92
CA SER A 368 -5.57 16.59 -3.52
C SER A 368 -6.79 15.98 -2.84
N ALA A 369 -6.55 14.95 -2.02
CA ALA A 369 -7.57 14.20 -1.31
C ALA A 369 -7.16 14.03 0.17
N ASP A 370 -7.99 13.38 0.99
CA ASP A 370 -7.63 13.10 2.39
C ASP A 370 -6.46 12.13 2.46
N ILE A 371 -6.51 11.05 1.67
CA ILE A 371 -5.48 10.03 1.56
C ILE A 371 -5.37 9.49 0.14
N ASN A 372 -4.18 8.98 -0.23
CA ASN A 372 -3.92 8.39 -1.54
C ASN A 372 -3.15 7.07 -1.37
N PRO A 373 -3.80 5.90 -1.58
CA PRO A 373 -3.16 4.60 -1.36
C PRO A 373 -2.17 4.18 -2.45
N ILE A 374 -2.14 4.88 -3.60
CA ILE A 374 -1.24 4.57 -4.72
C ILE A 374 -0.18 5.65 -4.97
N GLY A 375 -0.13 6.69 -4.13
CA GLY A 375 0.75 7.86 -4.31
C GLY A 375 2.25 7.56 -4.38
N SER A 376 2.67 6.36 -3.97
CA SER A 376 4.06 5.88 -4.05
C SER A 376 4.27 4.76 -5.08
N LEU A 377 3.25 4.40 -5.86
CA LEU A 377 3.34 3.40 -6.92
C LEU A 377 3.63 4.09 -8.26
N ASN A 378 4.51 3.47 -9.05
CA ASN A 378 4.75 3.89 -10.42
C ASN A 378 3.69 3.33 -11.36
N LYS A 379 3.58 3.92 -12.56
CA LYS A 379 2.56 3.56 -13.55
C LYS A 379 2.69 2.10 -14.01
N GLN A 380 3.91 1.58 -14.11
CA GLN A 380 4.16 0.21 -14.55
C GLN A 380 3.62 -0.82 -13.56
N ASP A 381 3.89 -0.61 -12.27
CA ASP A 381 3.41 -1.44 -11.17
C ASP A 381 1.87 -1.38 -11.05
N ILE A 382 1.27 -0.20 -11.29
CA ILE A 382 -0.18 -0.04 -11.37
C ILE A 382 -0.76 -0.90 -12.49
N ARG A 383 -0.18 -0.86 -13.71
CA ARG A 383 -0.65 -1.65 -14.85
C ARG A 383 -0.52 -3.16 -14.60
N GLU A 384 0.60 -3.59 -14.02
CA GLU A 384 0.80 -5.00 -13.64
C GLU A 384 -0.25 -5.44 -12.60
N PHE A 385 -0.51 -4.60 -11.60
CA PHE A 385 -1.54 -4.86 -10.60
C PHE A 385 -2.95 -4.95 -11.22
N LEU A 386 -3.32 -4.08 -12.17
CA LEU A 386 -4.63 -4.15 -12.83
C LEU A 386 -4.87 -5.49 -13.54
N ARG A 387 -3.87 -5.99 -14.26
CA ARG A 387 -3.93 -7.31 -14.92
C ARG A 387 -4.07 -8.44 -13.92
N TRP A 388 -3.31 -8.37 -12.82
CA TRP A 388 -3.39 -9.35 -11.75
C TRP A 388 -4.76 -9.33 -11.07
N ALA A 389 -5.27 -8.14 -10.73
CA ALA A 389 -6.55 -7.93 -10.06
C ALA A 389 -7.74 -8.36 -10.91
N ALA A 390 -7.65 -8.21 -12.23
CA ALA A 390 -8.68 -8.68 -13.16
C ALA A 390 -8.97 -10.17 -13.00
N ILE A 391 -7.93 -10.96 -12.71
CA ILE A 391 -8.01 -12.42 -12.57
C ILE A 391 -8.21 -12.81 -11.10
N HIS A 392 -7.38 -12.29 -10.20
CA HIS A 392 -7.27 -12.81 -8.82
C HIS A 392 -8.27 -12.18 -7.85
N LEU A 393 -8.76 -10.97 -8.14
CA LEU A 393 -9.82 -10.32 -7.34
C LEU A 393 -11.21 -10.49 -7.98
N GLY A 394 -11.29 -11.01 -9.21
CA GLY A 394 -12.54 -11.20 -9.94
C GLY A 394 -13.11 -9.93 -10.58
N TYR A 395 -12.27 -8.92 -10.83
CA TYR A 395 -12.68 -7.63 -11.41
C TYR A 395 -12.30 -7.55 -12.90
N SER A 396 -12.95 -8.37 -13.72
CA SER A 396 -12.56 -8.63 -15.11
C SER A 396 -12.43 -7.35 -15.97
N SER A 397 -13.24 -6.33 -15.70
CA SER A 397 -13.19 -5.05 -16.40
C SER A 397 -11.86 -4.31 -16.30
N LEU A 398 -11.03 -4.63 -15.30
CA LEU A 398 -9.69 -4.03 -15.13
C LEU A 398 -8.75 -4.37 -16.30
N ALA A 399 -8.94 -5.51 -16.98
CA ALA A 399 -8.16 -5.86 -18.16
C ALA A 399 -8.43 -4.88 -19.32
N ASP A 400 -9.70 -4.56 -19.56
CA ASP A 400 -10.11 -3.59 -20.58
C ASP A 400 -9.67 -2.17 -20.23
N ILE A 401 -9.71 -1.81 -18.94
CA ILE A 401 -9.22 -0.52 -18.45
C ILE A 401 -7.71 -0.38 -18.65
N GLU A 402 -6.92 -1.42 -18.37
CA GLU A 402 -5.47 -1.39 -18.56
C GLU A 402 -5.07 -1.32 -20.04
N ALA A 403 -5.84 -1.96 -20.92
CA ALA A 403 -5.61 -1.94 -22.36
C ALA A 403 -6.03 -0.62 -23.03
N ALA A 404 -6.86 0.20 -22.38
CA ALA A 404 -7.33 1.46 -22.93
C ALA A 404 -6.19 2.51 -23.00
N PRO A 405 -6.16 3.36 -24.03
CA PRO A 405 -5.14 4.41 -24.13
C PRO A 405 -5.29 5.44 -23.00
N PRO A 406 -4.18 5.92 -22.39
CA PRO A 406 -4.22 6.95 -21.36
C PRO A 406 -4.46 8.33 -22.00
N THR A 407 -5.68 8.85 -21.84
CA THR A 407 -6.07 10.17 -22.37
C THR A 407 -6.83 10.98 -21.32
N ALA A 408 -6.45 12.24 -21.15
CA ALA A 408 -7.19 13.20 -20.34
C ALA A 408 -8.33 13.82 -21.18
N GLU A 409 -9.58 13.38 -20.95
CA GLU A 409 -10.77 13.87 -21.65
C GLU A 409 -11.23 15.26 -21.12
N LEU A 410 -10.31 16.23 -21.11
CA LEU A 410 -10.54 17.60 -20.63
C LEU A 410 -10.73 18.62 -21.77
N GLU A 411 -10.34 18.27 -22.99
CA GLU A 411 -10.53 19.07 -24.20
C GLU A 411 -11.59 18.44 -25.13
N PRO A 412 -12.27 19.25 -25.97
CA PRO A 412 -13.18 18.71 -26.97
C PRO A 412 -12.45 17.76 -27.93
N ILE A 413 -12.84 16.49 -27.93
CA ILE A 413 -12.31 15.50 -28.86
C ILE A 413 -12.84 15.83 -30.26
N ARG A 414 -11.94 16.17 -31.18
CA ARG A 414 -12.24 16.24 -32.62
C ARG A 414 -11.57 15.06 -33.30
N SER A 415 -12.11 14.63 -34.45
CA SER A 415 -11.69 13.41 -35.18
C SER A 415 -10.20 13.35 -35.54
N ASP A 416 -9.48 14.46 -35.43
CA ASP A 416 -8.08 14.67 -35.76
C ASP A 416 -7.17 14.95 -34.55
N TYR A 417 -7.69 14.99 -33.32
CA TYR A 417 -6.91 15.36 -32.12
C TYR A 417 -7.25 14.50 -30.90
N ILE A 418 -6.34 13.56 -30.57
CA ILE A 418 -6.30 12.82 -29.32
C ILE A 418 -4.88 13.01 -28.75
N LEU A 419 -4.76 13.71 -27.63
CA LEU A 419 -3.49 13.90 -26.93
C LEU A 419 -3.38 12.87 -25.80
N THR A 420 -2.32 12.07 -25.79
CA THR A 420 -2.03 11.18 -24.67
C THR A 420 -1.26 11.91 -23.58
N ASP A 421 -1.28 11.38 -22.35
CA ASP A 421 -0.53 11.98 -21.24
C ASP A 421 0.99 12.05 -21.53
N GLU A 422 1.54 11.03 -22.20
CA GLU A 422 2.97 10.98 -22.54
C GLU A 422 3.36 12.02 -23.58
N ASP A 423 2.47 12.27 -24.56
CA ASP A 423 2.66 13.33 -25.56
C ASP A 423 2.65 14.72 -24.92
N ASP A 424 1.75 14.97 -23.96
CA ASP A 424 1.68 16.26 -23.25
C ASP A 424 2.87 16.46 -22.30
N MET A 425 3.28 15.40 -21.59
CA MET A 425 4.47 15.44 -20.74
C MET A 425 5.78 15.59 -21.53
N GLY A 426 5.78 15.18 -22.81
CA GLY A 426 6.95 15.13 -23.68
C GLY A 426 7.94 14.03 -23.30
N MET A 427 7.48 12.98 -22.62
CA MET A 427 8.26 11.81 -22.20
C MET A 427 7.34 10.65 -21.83
N THR A 428 7.86 9.44 -21.96
CA THR A 428 7.16 8.21 -21.56
C THR A 428 7.17 8.01 -20.04
N TYR A 429 6.21 7.26 -19.52
CA TYR A 429 6.21 6.82 -18.12
C TYR A 429 7.43 5.97 -17.78
N GLU A 430 7.96 5.19 -18.73
CA GLU A 430 9.19 4.40 -18.55
C GLU A 430 10.41 5.29 -18.29
N GLU A 431 10.57 6.36 -19.10
CA GLU A 431 11.61 7.37 -18.90
C GLU A 431 11.45 8.09 -17.57
N LEU A 432 10.22 8.51 -17.23
CA LEU A 432 9.93 9.21 -15.99
C LEU A 432 10.24 8.36 -14.75
N SER A 433 9.89 7.06 -14.78
CA SER A 433 10.27 6.10 -13.76
C SER A 433 11.78 5.89 -13.67
N ALA A 434 12.50 5.90 -14.80
CA ALA A 434 13.96 5.86 -14.80
C ALA A 434 14.57 7.11 -14.13
N TYR A 435 14.09 8.31 -14.48
CA TYR A 435 14.50 9.57 -13.84
C TYR A 435 14.24 9.56 -12.33
N GLY A 436 13.08 9.05 -11.90
CA GLY A 436 12.74 8.90 -10.49
C GLY A 436 13.74 8.02 -9.73
N ARG A 437 14.09 6.85 -10.29
CA ARG A 437 15.07 5.93 -9.69
C ARG A 437 16.46 6.54 -9.65
N LEU A 438 16.94 7.11 -10.75
CA LEU A 438 18.26 7.77 -10.81
C LEU A 438 18.35 8.90 -9.78
N ARG A 439 17.34 9.77 -9.71
CA ARG A 439 17.30 10.88 -8.75
C ARG A 439 17.25 10.41 -7.30
N LYS A 440 16.33 9.50 -6.94
CA LYS A 440 16.00 9.21 -5.54
C LYS A 440 16.75 8.01 -4.97
N VAL A 441 16.95 6.95 -5.75
CA VAL A 441 17.62 5.72 -5.32
C VAL A 441 19.13 5.86 -5.50
N PHE A 442 19.57 6.21 -6.72
CA PHE A 442 20.99 6.34 -7.05
C PHE A 442 21.60 7.70 -6.68
N ARG A 443 20.77 8.66 -6.23
CA ARG A 443 21.20 10.01 -5.82
C ARG A 443 21.90 10.80 -6.95
N CYS A 444 21.58 10.50 -8.21
CA CYS A 444 22.14 11.21 -9.35
C CYS A 444 21.59 12.64 -9.42
N GLY A 445 22.49 13.62 -9.41
CA GLY A 445 22.17 14.98 -9.85
C GLY A 445 22.07 15.07 -11.38
N PRO A 446 21.78 16.25 -11.96
CA PRO A 446 21.57 16.39 -13.40
C PRO A 446 22.73 15.89 -14.26
N LEU A 447 23.98 16.17 -13.88
CA LEU A 447 25.16 15.73 -14.63
C LEU A 447 25.34 14.21 -14.60
N SER A 448 25.18 13.58 -13.44
CA SER A 448 25.34 12.12 -13.28
C SER A 448 24.17 11.32 -13.84
N MET A 449 23.01 11.95 -14.07
CA MET A 449 21.87 11.34 -14.75
C MET A 449 22.01 11.41 -16.28
N PHE A 450 22.68 12.46 -16.77
CA PHE A 450 22.98 12.63 -18.20
C PHE A 450 24.08 11.69 -18.70
N GLN A 451 25.11 11.47 -17.87
CA GLN A 451 26.17 10.49 -18.09
C GLN A 451 25.62 9.07 -17.99
#